data_AF-A0AA91M8S7-F1
#
_entry.id   AF-A0AA91M8S7-F1
#
_cell.length_a   1.000
_cell.length_b   1.000
_cell.length_c   1.000
_cell.angle_alpha   90.00
_cell.angle_beta   90.00
_cell.angle_gamma   90.00
#
_symmetry.space_group_name_H-M   'P 1'
#
loop_
_entity.id
_entity.type
_entity.pdbx_description
1 polymer ?
#
loop_
_entity_poly.entity_id
_entity_poly.type
_entity_poly.pdbx_seq_one_letter_code
_entity_poly.pdbx_strand_id
1 'polypeptide(L)'
;MANIDRYGAGPHAVADIVRAQRITRDSFRRLDAMEQITDPDGKSYFVIPRTAGGDAARQAVLLTYILNAGTGYGRPGTRTDFPATPYTGAEVHRITQRQRANRWSYAAVRGICNTGGTVATTPNGLLMVLGGNRVHGSFSHRGGTMWGDLFLVNTRGISDPARRVREIIESGRLGQGGPDLACLLHHEEIHAQQWAALGPMRMPARYLAEEARSRVLGGVNNFEEEAGLRDGGYR
;
A
#
# COMPACT_ATOMS: atom_id res chain seq x y z
N MET A 1 6.60 -6.15 -19.76
CA MET A 1 5.36 -6.38 -20.53
C MET A 1 4.53 -7.55 -19.98
N ALA A 2 5.13 -8.60 -19.40
CA ALA A 2 4.40 -9.78 -18.90
C ALA A 2 3.14 -9.48 -18.05
N ASN A 3 3.14 -8.44 -17.21
CA ASN A 3 1.95 -8.05 -16.42
C ASN A 3 0.86 -7.34 -17.25
N ILE A 4 1.22 -6.51 -18.22
CA ILE A 4 0.27 -5.87 -19.13
C ILE A 4 -0.51 -6.95 -19.88
N ASP A 5 0.19 -7.97 -20.36
CA ASP A 5 -0.41 -9.11 -21.06
C ASP A 5 -1.24 -9.98 -20.09
N ARG A 6 -0.71 -10.27 -18.89
CA ARG A 6 -1.38 -11.07 -17.85
C ARG A 6 -2.69 -10.47 -17.33
N TYR A 7 -2.76 -9.14 -17.25
CA TYR A 7 -3.92 -8.41 -16.72
C TYR A 7 -4.74 -7.71 -17.82
N GLY A 8 -4.41 -7.95 -19.09
CA GLY A 8 -5.20 -7.46 -20.23
C GLY A 8 -5.26 -5.93 -20.32
N ALA A 9 -4.21 -5.23 -19.87
CA ALA A 9 -4.18 -3.78 -19.95
C ALA A 9 -4.15 -3.32 -21.41
N GLY A 10 -5.23 -2.64 -21.83
CA GLY A 10 -5.38 -2.19 -23.22
C GLY A 10 -4.22 -1.27 -23.67
N PRO A 11 -3.73 -1.41 -24.91
CA PRO A 11 -2.62 -0.59 -25.43
C PRO A 11 -2.85 0.92 -25.29
N HIS A 12 -4.10 1.38 -25.42
CA HIS A 12 -4.49 2.77 -25.23
C HIS A 12 -4.27 3.26 -23.79
N ALA A 13 -4.65 2.47 -22.78
CA ALA A 13 -4.45 2.83 -21.38
C ALA A 13 -2.97 2.96 -21.04
N VAL A 14 -2.14 2.05 -21.55
CA VAL A 14 -0.68 2.11 -21.39
C VAL A 14 -0.10 3.37 -22.05
N ALA A 15 -0.50 3.67 -23.29
CA ALA A 15 -0.02 4.85 -24.01
C ALA A 15 -0.39 6.16 -23.31
N ASP A 16 -1.61 6.26 -22.78
CA ASP A 16 -2.09 7.44 -22.07
C ASP A 16 -1.36 7.64 -20.74
N ILE A 17 -1.14 6.57 -19.98
CA ILE A 17 -0.35 6.61 -18.74
C ILE A 17 1.09 7.07 -19.03
N VAL A 18 1.73 6.47 -20.04
CA VAL A 18 3.10 6.81 -20.44
C VAL A 18 3.21 8.28 -20.81
N ARG A 19 2.26 8.79 -21.62
CA ARG A 19 2.24 10.20 -22.04
C ARG A 19 1.99 11.14 -20.85
N ALA A 20 0.97 10.85 -20.04
CA ALA A 20 0.56 11.72 -18.93
C ALA A 20 1.63 11.83 -17.83
N GLN A 21 2.32 10.73 -17.54
CA GLN A 21 3.34 10.67 -16.49
C GLN A 21 4.77 10.91 -17.00
N ARG A 22 4.93 11.14 -18.32
CA ARG A 22 6.24 11.29 -18.98
C ARG A 22 7.18 10.12 -18.65
N ILE A 23 6.62 8.91 -18.60
CA ILE A 23 7.38 7.71 -18.28
C ILE A 23 8.19 7.31 -19.49
N THR A 24 9.47 7.08 -19.26
CA THR A 24 10.39 6.54 -20.24
C THR A 24 10.84 5.16 -19.80
N ARG A 25 11.52 4.41 -20.66
CA ARG A 25 12.20 3.17 -20.22
C ARG A 25 13.16 3.46 -19.06
N ASP A 26 13.83 4.60 -19.10
CA ASP A 26 14.79 5.01 -18.07
C ASP A 26 14.15 5.30 -16.72
N SER A 27 12.85 5.61 -16.69
CA SER A 27 12.10 5.77 -15.45
C SER A 27 12.12 4.49 -14.60
N PHE A 28 12.12 3.32 -15.23
CA PHE A 28 12.10 2.03 -14.53
C PHE A 28 13.47 1.57 -14.03
N ARG A 29 14.59 2.18 -14.49
CA ARG A 29 15.94 1.85 -13.98
C ARG A 29 16.08 2.02 -12.47
N ARG A 30 15.22 2.85 -11.87
CA ARG A 30 15.17 3.01 -10.40
C ARG A 30 14.72 1.73 -9.70
N LEU A 31 13.85 0.93 -10.32
CA LEU A 31 13.42 -0.36 -9.78
C LEU A 31 14.49 -1.44 -9.95
N ASP A 32 15.34 -1.35 -10.98
CA ASP A 32 16.42 -2.33 -11.21
C ASP A 32 17.44 -2.40 -10.05
N ALA A 33 17.55 -1.33 -9.28
CA ALA A 33 18.41 -1.27 -8.08
C ALA A 33 17.72 -1.79 -6.80
N MET A 34 16.49 -2.26 -6.90
CA MET A 34 15.66 -2.72 -5.78
C MET A 34 15.46 -4.23 -5.88
N GLU A 35 15.42 -4.91 -4.73
CA GLU A 35 15.06 -6.33 -4.72
C GLU A 35 13.58 -6.47 -5.11
N GLN A 36 13.33 -7.21 -6.19
CA GLN A 36 11.98 -7.56 -6.61
C GLN A 36 11.54 -8.85 -5.92
N ILE A 37 10.35 -8.82 -5.31
CA ILE A 37 9.68 -9.99 -4.74
C ILE A 37 8.35 -10.15 -5.47
N THR A 38 7.99 -11.38 -5.81
CA THR A 38 6.78 -11.67 -6.58
C THR A 38 5.80 -12.47 -5.73
N ASP A 39 4.52 -12.09 -5.75
CA ASP A 39 3.46 -12.83 -5.05
C ASP A 39 2.95 -14.03 -5.88
N PRO A 40 2.08 -14.90 -5.34
CA PRO A 40 1.53 -16.05 -6.05
C PRO A 40 0.76 -15.69 -7.34
N ASP A 41 0.19 -14.49 -7.42
CA ASP A 41 -0.50 -13.99 -8.62
C ASP A 41 0.46 -13.45 -9.68
N GLY A 42 1.75 -13.36 -9.34
CA GLY A 42 2.80 -12.85 -10.20
C GLY A 42 2.98 -11.32 -10.13
N LYS A 43 2.39 -10.64 -9.13
CA LYS A 43 2.54 -9.20 -8.92
C LYS A 43 3.89 -8.92 -8.27
N SER A 44 4.50 -7.82 -8.68
CA SER A 44 5.83 -7.39 -8.28
C SER A 44 5.77 -6.37 -7.15
N TYR A 45 6.59 -6.60 -6.13
CA TYR A 45 6.87 -5.72 -5.01
C TYR A 45 8.36 -5.40 -5.04
N PHE A 46 8.76 -4.22 -4.58
CA PHE A 46 10.15 -3.80 -4.58
C PHE A 46 10.57 -3.33 -3.20
N VAL A 47 11.63 -3.93 -2.66
CA VAL A 47 12.18 -3.55 -1.36
C VAL A 47 12.99 -2.28 -1.53
N ILE A 48 12.64 -1.25 -0.74
CA ILE A 48 13.30 0.05 -0.76
C ILE A 48 14.70 -0.09 -0.15
N PRO A 49 15.77 0.28 -0.88
CA PRO A 49 17.13 0.26 -0.35
C PRO A 49 17.27 1.25 0.82
N ARG A 50 18.11 0.92 1.80
CA ARG A 50 18.33 1.79 2.99
C ARG A 50 18.87 3.18 2.63
N THR A 51 19.51 3.32 1.48
CA THR A 51 20.05 4.59 0.97
C THR A 51 18.99 5.47 0.31
N ALA A 52 17.79 4.95 0.04
CA ALA A 52 16.74 5.69 -0.65
C ALA A 52 16.13 6.77 0.25
N GLY A 53 15.94 7.96 -0.34
CA GLY A 53 15.14 9.04 0.26
C GLY A 53 13.65 8.90 -0.04
N GLY A 54 12.84 9.74 0.62
CA GLY A 54 11.38 9.73 0.46
C GLY A 54 10.90 9.92 -0.98
N ASP A 55 11.52 10.81 -1.75
CA ASP A 55 11.15 11.01 -3.16
C ASP A 55 11.44 9.79 -4.05
N ALA A 56 12.56 9.11 -3.79
CA ALA A 56 12.90 7.89 -4.50
C ALA A 56 11.89 6.78 -4.18
N ALA A 57 11.48 6.65 -2.92
CA ALA A 57 10.45 5.71 -2.51
C ALA A 57 9.09 6.04 -3.12
N ARG A 58 8.66 7.30 -3.09
CA ARG A 58 7.42 7.77 -3.73
C ARG A 58 7.37 7.48 -5.22
N GLN A 59 8.48 7.74 -5.92
CA GLN A 59 8.60 7.42 -7.34
C GLN A 59 8.54 5.90 -7.57
N ALA A 60 9.24 5.10 -6.76
CA ALA A 60 9.22 3.65 -6.87
C ALA A 60 7.81 3.09 -6.70
N VAL A 61 7.04 3.60 -5.73
CA VAL A 61 5.64 3.21 -5.52
C VAL A 61 4.77 3.42 -6.76
N LEU A 62 4.88 4.59 -7.40
CA LEU A 62 4.13 4.87 -8.63
C LEU A 62 4.54 3.92 -9.77
N LEU A 63 5.84 3.70 -9.94
CA LEU A 63 6.37 2.80 -10.97
C LEU A 63 5.95 1.34 -10.71
N THR A 64 5.87 0.91 -9.46
CA THR A 64 5.38 -0.42 -9.08
C THR A 64 3.94 -0.63 -9.49
N TYR A 65 3.03 0.34 -9.23
CA TYR A 65 1.64 0.25 -9.68
C TYR A 65 1.56 0.10 -11.22
N ILE A 66 2.34 0.92 -11.94
CA ILE A 66 2.35 0.93 -13.41
C ILE A 66 2.93 -0.36 -13.98
N LEU A 67 4.01 -0.88 -13.39
CA LEU A 67 4.63 -2.14 -13.81
C LEU A 67 3.68 -3.33 -13.62
N ASN A 68 2.87 -3.32 -12.57
CA ASN A 68 1.88 -4.36 -12.30
C ASN A 68 0.65 -4.28 -13.20
N ALA A 69 0.47 -3.18 -13.95
CA ALA A 69 -0.70 -2.92 -14.76
C ALA A 69 -2.01 -2.95 -13.93
N GLY A 70 -1.97 -2.37 -12.71
CA GLY A 70 -3.06 -2.38 -11.75
C GLY A 70 -2.83 -3.36 -10.59
N THR A 71 -3.87 -3.56 -9.77
CA THR A 71 -3.80 -4.41 -8.56
C THR A 71 -4.13 -5.88 -8.83
N GLY A 72 -4.73 -6.18 -9.99
CA GLY A 72 -5.22 -7.52 -10.34
C GLY A 72 -6.37 -8.03 -9.44
N TYR A 73 -6.88 -7.21 -8.53
CA TYR A 73 -7.98 -7.53 -7.61
C TYR A 73 -9.34 -7.43 -8.31
N GLY A 74 -10.30 -8.30 -7.93
CA GLY A 74 -11.66 -8.24 -8.49
C GLY A 74 -11.82 -8.85 -9.88
N ARG A 75 -11.03 -9.87 -10.23
CA ARG A 75 -11.18 -10.58 -11.50
C ARG A 75 -12.59 -11.20 -11.63
N PRO A 76 -13.16 -11.26 -12.85
CA PRO A 76 -14.48 -11.87 -13.08
C PRO A 76 -14.57 -13.28 -12.50
N GLY A 77 -15.63 -13.57 -11.76
CA GLY A 77 -15.88 -14.88 -11.13
C GLY A 77 -15.34 -15.03 -9.70
N THR A 78 -14.66 -14.02 -9.15
CA THR A 78 -14.21 -14.03 -7.74
C THR A 78 -15.08 -13.11 -6.90
N ARG A 79 -15.67 -13.62 -5.80
CA ARG A 79 -16.33 -12.76 -4.81
C ARG A 79 -15.27 -11.90 -4.13
N THR A 80 -15.40 -10.60 -4.25
CA THR A 80 -14.48 -9.61 -3.68
C THR A 80 -15.23 -8.65 -2.77
N ASP A 81 -14.48 -8.02 -1.87
CA ASP A 81 -15.01 -7.04 -0.91
C ASP A 81 -14.97 -5.63 -1.47
N PHE A 82 -14.14 -5.41 -2.49
CA PHE A 82 -13.98 -4.13 -3.17
C PHE A 82 -14.18 -4.25 -4.69
N PRO A 83 -14.62 -3.18 -5.37
CA PRO A 83 -14.64 -3.15 -6.83
C PRO A 83 -13.23 -3.27 -7.40
N ALA A 84 -13.12 -3.87 -8.59
CA ALA A 84 -11.86 -3.93 -9.31
C ALA A 84 -11.33 -2.52 -9.61
N THR A 85 -10.07 -2.26 -9.28
CA THR A 85 -9.42 -0.97 -9.57
C THR A 85 -9.10 -0.89 -11.07
N PRO A 86 -9.61 0.12 -11.80
CA PRO A 86 -9.39 0.21 -13.24
C PRO A 86 -7.94 0.67 -13.54
N TYR A 87 -7.24 -0.02 -14.44
CA TYR A 87 -5.92 0.41 -14.89
C TYR A 87 -6.02 1.49 -15.97
N THR A 88 -6.02 2.76 -15.55
CA THR A 88 -6.26 3.92 -16.42
C THR A 88 -5.37 5.11 -16.07
N GLY A 89 -5.23 6.06 -17.00
CA GLY A 89 -4.56 7.33 -16.73
C GLY A 89 -5.18 8.12 -15.58
N ALA A 90 -6.51 8.08 -15.43
CA ALA A 90 -7.22 8.71 -14.32
C ALA A 90 -6.84 8.10 -12.97
N GLU A 91 -6.72 6.77 -12.91
CA GLU A 91 -6.32 6.08 -11.69
C GLU A 91 -4.86 6.39 -11.31
N VAL A 92 -3.95 6.40 -12.28
CA VAL A 92 -2.55 6.82 -12.04
C VAL A 92 -2.48 8.27 -11.57
N HIS A 93 -3.34 9.15 -12.11
CA HIS A 93 -3.45 10.53 -11.64
C HIS A 93 -3.95 10.59 -10.20
N ARG A 94 -4.98 9.82 -9.84
CA ARG A 94 -5.52 9.74 -8.47
C ARG A 94 -4.45 9.32 -7.47
N ILE A 95 -3.69 8.26 -7.78
CA ILE A 95 -2.55 7.81 -6.95
C ILE A 95 -1.51 8.92 -6.82
N THR A 96 -1.18 9.61 -7.91
CA THR A 96 -0.19 10.71 -7.88
C THR A 96 -0.66 11.88 -6.99
N GLN A 97 -1.94 12.24 -7.03
CA GLN A 97 -2.51 13.27 -6.16
C GLN A 97 -2.50 12.85 -4.69
N ARG A 98 -2.88 11.60 -4.40
CA ARG A 98 -2.79 11.02 -3.05
C ARG A 98 -1.36 11.09 -2.51
N GLN A 99 -0.38 10.65 -3.30
CA GLN A 99 1.04 10.71 -2.94
C GLN A 99 1.54 12.14 -2.67
N ARG A 100 1.01 13.15 -3.38
CA ARG A 100 1.33 14.56 -3.13
C ARG A 100 0.75 15.05 -1.81
N ALA A 101 -0.50 14.70 -1.51
CA ALA A 101 -1.15 15.03 -0.24
C ALA A 101 -0.47 14.33 0.94
N ASN A 102 -0.06 13.08 0.75
CA ASN A 102 0.63 12.26 1.74
C ASN A 102 2.16 12.39 1.70
N ARG A 103 2.73 13.36 0.96
CA ARG A 103 4.19 13.48 0.77
C ARG A 103 5.00 13.49 2.07
N TRP A 104 4.40 13.98 3.14
CA TRP A 104 4.98 14.07 4.47
C TRP A 104 5.29 12.69 5.09
N SER A 105 4.53 11.65 4.74
CA SER A 105 4.77 10.29 5.27
C SER A 105 6.05 9.69 4.68
N TYR A 106 6.34 9.95 3.40
CA TYR A 106 7.56 9.49 2.73
C TYR A 106 8.87 10.01 3.36
N ALA A 107 8.82 11.12 4.11
CA ALA A 107 9.98 11.64 4.82
C ALA A 107 10.52 10.66 5.89
N ALA A 108 9.67 9.76 6.42
CA ALA A 108 10.07 8.80 7.43
C ALA A 108 10.82 7.59 6.88
N VAL A 109 10.77 7.33 5.56
CA VAL A 109 11.32 6.11 4.94
C VAL A 109 12.77 5.87 5.33
N ARG A 110 13.62 6.89 5.19
CA ARG A 110 15.05 6.78 5.54
C ARG A 110 15.25 6.50 7.02
N GLY A 111 14.44 7.12 7.89
CA GLY A 111 14.49 6.89 9.33
C GLY A 111 14.14 5.44 9.70
N ILE A 112 13.07 4.91 9.09
CA ILE A 112 12.63 3.51 9.28
C ILE A 112 13.71 2.54 8.80
N CYS A 113 14.28 2.76 7.62
CA CYS A 113 15.36 1.90 7.11
C CYS A 113 16.62 1.95 8.00
N ASN A 114 16.94 3.12 8.56
CA ASN A 114 18.09 3.29 9.45
C ASN A 114 17.90 2.61 10.81
N THR A 115 16.67 2.45 11.29
CA THR A 115 16.36 1.74 12.54
C THR A 115 16.21 0.23 12.33
N GLY A 116 16.52 -0.27 11.13
CA GLY A 116 16.46 -1.69 10.78
C GLY A 116 15.10 -2.17 10.28
N GLY A 117 14.14 -1.26 10.04
CA GLY A 117 12.89 -1.58 9.37
C GLY A 117 13.08 -1.87 7.88
N THR A 118 12.18 -2.67 7.33
CA THR A 118 12.09 -2.98 5.91
C THR A 118 10.85 -2.31 5.33
N VAL A 119 11.03 -1.68 4.18
CA VAL A 119 9.98 -0.95 3.46
C VAL A 119 9.88 -1.55 2.06
N ALA A 120 8.67 -1.85 1.59
CA ALA A 120 8.42 -2.38 0.25
C ALA A 120 7.30 -1.61 -0.45
N THR A 121 7.43 -1.39 -1.76
CA THR A 121 6.34 -0.85 -2.59
C THR A 121 5.28 -1.91 -2.82
N THR A 122 4.01 -1.51 -2.92
CA THR A 122 2.91 -2.43 -3.22
C THR A 122 2.26 -2.15 -4.59
N PRO A 123 1.59 -3.14 -5.20
CA PRO A 123 0.78 -2.94 -6.41
C PRO A 123 -0.37 -1.94 -6.25
N ASN A 124 -0.73 -1.55 -5.02
CA ASN A 124 -1.81 -0.61 -4.72
C ASN A 124 -1.34 0.86 -4.64
N GLY A 125 -0.06 1.11 -4.96
CA GLY A 125 0.52 2.45 -4.90
C GLY A 125 0.84 2.91 -3.47
N LEU A 126 1.09 1.98 -2.55
CA LEU A 126 1.40 2.26 -1.14
C LEU A 126 2.82 1.75 -0.81
N LEU A 127 3.28 2.06 0.40
CA LEU A 127 4.42 1.40 1.04
C LEU A 127 3.92 0.47 2.15
N MET A 128 4.45 -0.75 2.20
CA MET A 128 4.29 -1.67 3.32
C MET A 128 5.57 -1.64 4.17
N VAL A 129 5.42 -1.54 5.48
CA VAL A 129 6.53 -1.36 6.43
C VAL A 129 6.48 -2.40 7.52
N LEU A 130 7.61 -3.07 7.75
CA LEU A 130 7.81 -3.98 8.88
C LEU A 130 9.05 -3.56 9.68
N GLY A 131 8.93 -3.57 11.01
CA GLY A 131 10.02 -3.17 11.89
C GLY A 131 10.38 -1.68 11.81
N GLY A 132 11.37 -1.26 12.59
CA GLY A 132 11.84 0.14 12.61
C GLY A 132 10.88 1.16 13.26
N ASN A 133 9.67 0.75 13.64
CA ASN A 133 8.64 1.58 14.25
C ASN A 133 8.86 1.72 15.77
N ARG A 134 9.46 2.83 16.20
CA ARG A 134 9.35 3.32 17.60
C ARG A 134 8.20 4.30 17.79
N VAL A 135 7.58 4.75 16.69
CA VAL A 135 6.65 5.86 16.66
C VAL A 135 5.31 5.29 16.17
N HIS A 136 4.34 5.23 17.08
CA HIS A 136 2.94 4.84 16.86
C HIS A 136 2.62 3.33 16.86
N GLY A 137 2.64 2.73 18.06
CA GLY A 137 2.08 1.41 18.35
C GLY A 137 0.66 1.43 18.93
N SER A 138 -0.14 2.46 18.66
CA SER A 138 -1.35 2.73 19.47
C SER A 138 -2.69 2.77 18.73
N PHE A 139 -2.75 2.49 17.42
CA PHE A 139 -4.02 2.51 16.66
C PHE A 139 -4.12 1.32 15.71
N SER A 140 -4.22 0.10 16.22
CA SER A 140 -4.40 -1.07 15.36
C SER A 140 -5.28 -2.13 16.02
N HIS A 141 -6.44 -2.35 15.42
CA HIS A 141 -7.07 -3.65 15.45
C HIS A 141 -6.36 -4.55 14.40
N ARG A 142 -5.64 -5.56 14.90
CA ARG A 142 -5.31 -6.87 14.28
C ARG A 142 -4.47 -6.99 12.98
N GLY A 143 -4.18 -5.94 12.18
CA GLY A 143 -3.33 -6.07 10.97
C GLY A 143 -2.15 -5.10 10.82
N GLY A 144 -2.39 -3.83 11.11
CA GLY A 144 -1.40 -2.76 10.99
C GLY A 144 -2.02 -1.40 11.25
N THR A 145 -1.30 -0.35 10.94
CA THR A 145 -1.79 1.03 11.00
C THR A 145 -1.35 1.76 9.75
N MET A 146 -2.29 2.39 9.06
CA MET A 146 -1.95 3.29 7.95
C MET A 146 -1.50 4.66 8.46
N TRP A 147 -0.41 5.19 7.90
CA TRP A 147 0.13 6.52 8.20
C TRP A 147 0.51 7.24 6.89
N GLY A 148 -0.41 8.05 6.37
CA GLY A 148 -0.28 8.60 5.01
C GLY A 148 -0.33 7.47 3.98
N ASP A 149 0.76 7.27 3.24
CA ASP A 149 0.92 6.13 2.30
C ASP A 149 1.76 4.96 2.88
N LEU A 150 2.06 4.96 4.19
CA LEU A 150 2.83 3.90 4.86
C LEU A 150 1.90 2.99 5.66
N PHE A 151 1.69 1.77 5.17
CA PHE A 151 1.04 0.70 5.92
C PHE A 151 2.04 0.05 6.88
N LEU A 152 1.93 0.38 8.16
CA LEU A 152 2.78 -0.13 9.23
C LEU A 152 2.21 -1.45 9.75
N VAL A 153 2.77 -2.57 9.28
CA VAL A 153 2.29 -3.91 9.65
C VAL A 153 2.55 -4.18 11.13
N ASN A 154 1.50 -4.55 11.86
CA ASN A 154 1.60 -4.82 13.29
C ASN A 154 2.17 -6.21 13.52
N THR A 155 3.46 -6.26 13.84
CA THR A 155 4.20 -7.50 14.07
C THR A 155 5.15 -7.28 15.24
N ARG A 156 4.76 -7.79 16.41
CA ARG A 156 5.59 -7.70 17.61
C ARG A 156 6.81 -8.61 17.49
N GLY A 157 7.97 -8.12 17.90
CA GLY A 157 9.17 -8.94 18.11
C GLY A 157 9.81 -9.51 16.83
N ILE A 158 9.68 -8.85 15.68
CA ILE A 158 10.40 -9.31 14.48
C ILE A 158 11.91 -9.14 14.66
N SER A 159 12.64 -10.24 14.59
CA SER A 159 14.11 -10.26 14.55
C SER A 159 14.68 -9.99 13.15
N ASP A 160 13.96 -10.38 12.09
CA ASP A 160 14.35 -10.17 10.68
C ASP A 160 13.18 -9.61 9.84
N PRO A 161 13.04 -8.27 9.77
CA PRO A 161 11.98 -7.64 8.99
C PRO A 161 12.06 -7.91 7.49
N ALA A 162 13.26 -8.09 6.94
CA ALA A 162 13.45 -8.34 5.50
C ALA A 162 12.92 -9.71 5.11
N ARG A 163 13.29 -10.75 5.87
CA ARG A 163 12.73 -12.09 5.70
C ARG A 163 11.22 -12.10 5.85
N ARG A 164 10.69 -11.40 6.85
CA ARG A 164 9.25 -11.39 7.10
C ARG A 164 8.45 -10.70 5.98
N VAL A 165 8.97 -9.60 5.41
CA VAL A 165 8.38 -8.97 4.21
C VAL A 165 8.31 -9.97 3.07
N ARG A 166 9.40 -10.71 2.81
CA ARG A 166 9.45 -11.71 1.75
C ARG A 166 8.41 -12.81 1.96
N GLU A 167 8.33 -13.37 3.17
CA GLU A 167 7.33 -14.40 3.51
C GLU A 167 5.89 -13.94 3.30
N ILE A 168 5.56 -12.69 3.67
CA ILE A 168 4.22 -12.13 3.49
C ILE A 168 3.89 -11.99 1.99
N ILE A 169 4.83 -11.46 1.20
CA ILE A 169 4.62 -11.26 -0.23
C ILE A 169 4.51 -12.60 -0.97
N GLU A 170 5.46 -13.50 -0.75
CA GLU A 170 5.52 -14.80 -1.43
C GLU A 170 4.33 -15.70 -1.07
N SER A 171 3.79 -15.58 0.14
CA SER A 171 2.57 -16.30 0.53
C SER A 171 1.28 -15.60 0.10
N GLY A 172 1.35 -14.31 -0.26
CA GLY A 172 0.18 -13.48 -0.51
C GLY A 172 -0.70 -13.26 0.72
N ARG A 173 -0.19 -13.45 1.95
CA ARG A 173 -0.99 -13.41 3.19
C ARG A 173 -0.22 -12.79 4.34
N LEU A 174 -0.94 -12.16 5.28
CA LEU A 174 -0.35 -11.60 6.49
C LEU A 174 -0.05 -12.68 7.55
N GLY A 175 0.88 -13.59 7.24
CA GLY A 175 1.22 -14.74 8.06
C GLY A 175 0.35 -15.98 7.79
N GLN A 176 0.71 -17.10 8.45
CA GLN A 176 0.01 -18.37 8.33
C GLN A 176 -1.45 -18.23 8.79
N GLY A 177 -2.40 -18.48 7.89
CA GLY A 177 -3.84 -18.33 8.16
C GLY A 177 -4.33 -16.88 8.26
N GLY A 178 -3.46 -15.89 8.05
CA GLY A 178 -3.81 -14.47 8.07
C GLY A 178 -4.66 -14.03 6.86
N PRO A 179 -5.12 -12.75 6.86
CA PRO A 179 -5.88 -12.20 5.77
C PRO A 179 -5.11 -12.23 4.45
N ASP A 180 -5.86 -12.33 3.36
CA ASP A 180 -5.35 -12.17 1.99
C ASP A 180 -4.71 -10.79 1.83
N LEU A 181 -3.47 -10.76 1.33
CA LEU A 181 -2.68 -9.53 1.23
C LEU A 181 -3.27 -8.57 0.21
N ALA A 182 -3.84 -9.05 -0.89
CA ALA A 182 -4.43 -8.17 -1.91
C ALA A 182 -5.69 -7.48 -1.39
N CYS A 183 -6.54 -8.20 -0.66
CA CYS A 183 -7.71 -7.66 0.02
C CYS A 183 -7.30 -6.62 1.09
N LEU A 184 -6.34 -6.99 1.94
CA LEU A 184 -5.81 -6.09 2.98
C LEU A 184 -5.22 -4.81 2.37
N LEU A 185 -4.38 -4.92 1.35
CA LEU A 185 -3.79 -3.74 0.70
C LEU A 185 -4.82 -2.86 0.01
N HIS A 186 -5.99 -3.39 -0.37
CA HIS A 186 -7.09 -2.59 -0.89
C HIS A 186 -7.79 -1.82 0.24
N HIS A 187 -8.01 -2.46 1.38
CA HIS A 187 -8.51 -1.80 2.58
C HIS A 187 -7.58 -0.67 3.02
N GLU A 188 -6.27 -0.94 3.10
CA GLU A 188 -5.27 0.06 3.49
C GLU A 188 -5.17 1.21 2.47
N GLU A 189 -5.41 0.94 1.18
CA GLU A 189 -5.46 1.96 0.14
C GLU A 189 -6.55 3.00 0.42
N ILE A 190 -7.71 2.58 0.92
CA ILE A 190 -8.82 3.48 1.30
C ILE A 190 -8.40 4.35 2.50
N HIS A 191 -7.72 3.78 3.49
CA HIS A 191 -7.17 4.58 4.60
C HIS A 191 -6.14 5.61 4.11
N ALA A 192 -5.28 5.28 3.15
CA ALA A 192 -4.39 6.27 2.55
C ALA A 192 -5.16 7.41 1.87
N GLN A 193 -6.31 7.14 1.25
CA GLN A 193 -7.17 8.19 0.70
C GLN A 193 -7.75 9.08 1.80
N GLN A 194 -8.20 8.50 2.91
CA GLN A 194 -8.69 9.26 4.07
C GLN A 194 -7.60 10.16 4.65
N TRP A 195 -6.35 9.68 4.75
CA TRP A 195 -5.19 10.51 5.12
C TRP A 195 -4.93 11.64 4.12
N ALA A 196 -5.05 11.39 2.81
CA ALA A 196 -4.86 12.43 1.80
C ALA A 196 -5.94 13.51 1.88
N ALA A 197 -7.17 13.14 2.21
CA ALA A 197 -8.29 14.08 2.35
C ALA A 197 -8.21 14.91 3.64
N LEU A 198 -7.82 14.29 4.77
CA LEU A 198 -7.83 14.92 6.09
C LEU A 198 -6.47 15.53 6.48
N GLY A 199 -5.38 14.96 5.98
CA GLY A 199 -4.02 15.34 6.30
C GLY A 199 -3.56 14.89 7.69
N PRO A 200 -2.28 15.15 8.03
CA PRO A 200 -1.62 14.57 9.18
C PRO A 200 -2.17 15.04 10.54
N MET A 201 -2.81 16.22 10.56
CA MET A 201 -3.34 16.82 11.78
C MET A 201 -4.80 16.43 12.05
N ARG A 202 -5.65 16.40 11.03
CA ARG A 202 -7.09 16.17 11.22
C ARG A 202 -7.43 14.69 11.28
N MET A 203 -6.67 13.83 10.61
CA MET A 203 -6.93 12.39 10.63
C MET A 203 -6.83 11.82 12.05
N PRO A 204 -5.72 11.97 12.81
CA PRO A 204 -5.65 11.45 14.18
C PRO A 204 -6.76 11.99 15.09
N ALA A 205 -7.07 13.29 14.97
CA ALA A 205 -8.11 13.93 15.78
C ALA A 205 -9.50 13.35 15.48
N ARG A 206 -9.85 13.15 14.20
CA ARG A 206 -11.13 12.57 13.81
C ARG A 206 -11.21 11.08 14.15
N TYR A 207 -10.14 10.32 13.92
CA TYR A 207 -10.10 8.91 14.24
C TYR A 207 -10.31 8.68 15.75
N LEU A 208 -9.63 9.46 16.59
CA LEU A 208 -9.82 9.42 18.05
C LEU A 208 -11.25 9.76 18.48
N ALA A 209 -11.85 10.77 17.85
CA ALA A 209 -13.23 11.16 18.14
C ALA A 209 -14.22 10.06 17.76
N GLU A 210 -14.07 9.44 16.59
CA GLU A 210 -14.90 8.32 16.16
C GLU A 210 -14.68 7.07 17.03
N GLU A 211 -13.44 6.78 17.39
CA GLU A 211 -13.16 5.64 18.27
C GLU A 211 -13.77 5.83 19.67
N ALA A 212 -13.74 7.06 20.21
CA ALA A 212 -14.45 7.39 21.45
C ALA A 212 -15.98 7.24 21.28
N ARG A 213 -16.54 7.71 20.16
CA ARG A 213 -17.96 7.58 19.83
C ARG A 213 -18.39 6.11 19.79
N SER A 214 -17.67 5.26 19.06
CA SER A 214 -17.97 3.84 18.91
C SER A 214 -17.84 3.08 20.24
N ARG A 215 -16.89 3.45 21.10
CA ARG A 215 -16.77 2.87 22.46
C ARG A 215 -17.92 3.26 23.39
N VAL A 216 -18.42 4.50 23.30
CA VAL A 216 -19.50 5.00 24.17
C VAL A 216 -20.87 4.52 23.71
N LEU A 217 -21.14 4.56 22.40
CA LEU A 217 -22.47 4.26 21.84
C LEU A 217 -22.62 2.80 21.41
N GLY A 218 -21.52 2.03 21.36
CA GLY A 218 -21.47 0.76 20.68
C GLY A 218 -21.47 0.94 19.15
N GLY A 219 -20.67 0.14 18.43
CA GLY A 219 -20.60 0.17 16.97
C GLY A 219 -19.18 0.02 16.43
N VAL A 220 -19.06 0.04 15.10
CA VAL A 220 -17.77 0.08 14.38
C VAL A 220 -17.37 1.55 14.16
N ASN A 221 -16.08 1.81 14.03
CA ASN A 221 -15.58 3.14 13.68
C ASN A 221 -15.93 3.44 12.21
N ASN A 222 -16.51 4.61 11.92
CA ASN A 222 -16.92 4.99 10.56
C ASN A 222 -15.78 4.89 9.53
N PHE A 223 -14.54 5.18 9.94
CA PHE A 223 -13.37 5.04 9.07
C PHE A 223 -13.15 3.59 8.62
N GLU A 224 -13.38 2.62 9.51
CA GLU A 224 -13.26 1.19 9.24
C GLU A 224 -14.44 0.67 8.42
N GLU A 225 -15.65 1.21 8.66
CA GLU A 225 -16.86 0.90 7.87
C GLU A 225 -16.72 1.37 6.42
N GLU A 226 -16.26 2.61 6.21
CA GLU A 226 -15.95 3.15 4.89
C GLU A 226 -14.84 2.36 4.18
N ALA A 227 -13.88 1.83 4.95
CA ALA A 227 -12.82 0.96 4.44
C ALA A 227 -13.26 -0.49 4.19
N GLY A 228 -14.53 -0.84 4.49
CA GLY A 228 -15.30 -1.82 3.73
C GLY A 228 -14.98 -3.29 3.89
N LEU A 229 -14.21 -3.73 4.89
CA LEU A 229 -13.99 -5.16 5.12
C LEU A 229 -15.29 -5.82 5.62
N ARG A 230 -15.81 -6.79 4.84
CA ARG A 230 -17.12 -7.44 5.08
C ARG A 230 -17.25 -8.14 6.44
N ASP A 231 -16.15 -8.43 7.11
CA ASP A 231 -16.06 -9.12 8.39
C ASP A 231 -15.62 -8.22 9.55
N GLY A 232 -15.51 -6.91 9.34
CA GLY A 232 -14.97 -5.97 10.33
C GLY A 232 -13.45 -6.07 10.51
N GLY A 233 -12.76 -6.69 9.55
CA GLY A 233 -11.37 -6.40 9.27
C GLY A 233 -10.39 -7.56 9.37
N TYR A 234 -10.65 -8.57 10.21
CA TYR A 234 -9.60 -9.50 10.64
C TYR A 234 -10.13 -10.80 11.27
N ARG A 235 -11.04 -11.53 10.60
CA ARG A 235 -11.44 -12.89 11.05
C ARG A 235 -10.80 -14.01 10.26
#